data_AF-A0A804MM29-F1
#
_entry.id   AF-A0A804MM29-F1
#
_cell.length_a   1.000
_cell.length_b   1.000
_cell.length_c   1.000
_cell.angle_alpha   90.00
_cell.angle_beta   90.00
_cell.angle_gamma   90.00
#
_symmetry.space_group_name_H-M   'P 1'
#
loop_
_entity.id
_entity.type
_entity.pdbx_description
1 polymer ?
#
loop_
_entity_poly.entity_id
_entity_poly.type
_entity_poly.pdbx_seq_one_letter_code
_entity_poly.pdbx_strand_id
1 'polypeptide(L)' 'MLPGRFSSSHVYQESVKSRHPQLHYESKLYMLLQGGTGIPHLKWFGVDGEYNVMVIDLLGPSLNDLQLLQQKVFS' A
#
# COMPACT_ATOMS: atom_id res chain seq x y z
N MET A 1 -16.25 0.54 -1.94
CA MET A 1 -15.41 1.71 -1.55
C MET A 1 -16.09 3.05 -1.92
N LEU A 2 -16.12 4.08 -1.07
CA LEU A 2 -16.73 5.39 -1.42
C LEU A 2 -15.80 6.22 -2.32
N PRO A 3 -16.30 6.83 -3.42
CA PRO A 3 -15.50 7.71 -4.27
C PRO A 3 -14.89 8.88 -3.48
N GLY A 4 -13.61 9.17 -3.70
CA GLY A 4 -12.91 10.33 -3.12
C GLY A 4 -12.33 10.14 -1.71
N ARG A 5 -12.78 9.16 -0.92
CA ARG A 5 -12.29 8.94 0.46
C ARG A 5 -10.78 8.69 0.53
N PHE A 6 -10.20 8.14 -0.52
CA PHE A 6 -8.80 7.69 -0.55
C PHE A 6 -7.97 8.33 -1.66
N SER A 7 -8.37 9.51 -2.17
CA SER A 7 -7.72 10.17 -3.32
C SER A 7 -6.19 10.35 -3.21
N SER A 8 -5.65 10.40 -1.98
CA SER A 8 -4.21 10.51 -1.72
C SER A 8 -3.73 9.32 -0.90
N SER A 9 -3.89 8.11 -1.45
CA SER A 9 -3.57 6.85 -0.78
C SER A 9 -3.06 5.82 -1.78
N HIS A 10 -2.18 4.93 -1.35
CA HIS A 10 -1.91 3.71 -2.09
C HIS A 10 -2.93 2.63 -1.72
N VAL A 11 -3.43 1.93 -2.75
CA VAL A 11 -4.40 0.84 -2.61
C VAL A 11 -3.73 -0.45 -3.06
N TYR A 12 -3.60 -1.40 -2.13
CA TYR A 12 -3.14 -2.75 -2.40
C TYR A 12 -4.34 -3.68 -2.45
N GLN A 13 -4.34 -4.60 -3.40
CA GLN A 13 -5.42 -5.55 -3.60
C GLN A 13 -4.85 -6.95 -3.78
N GLU A 14 -5.45 -7.92 -3.10
CA GLU A 14 -5.09 -9.34 -3.18
C GLU A 14 -6.37 -10.15 -3.34
N SER A 15 -6.40 -11.09 -4.28
CA SER A 15 -7.56 -11.97 -4.43
C SER A 15 -7.79 -12.76 -3.14
N VAL A 16 -9.05 -12.86 -2.70
CA VAL A 16 -9.43 -13.73 -1.57
C VAL A 16 -9.14 -15.20 -1.83
N LYS A 17 -8.91 -15.58 -3.11
CA LYS A 17 -8.56 -16.93 -3.56
C LYS A 17 -7.04 -17.14 -3.67
N SER A 18 -6.22 -16.16 -3.27
CA SER A 18 -4.76 -16.27 -3.29
C SER A 18 -4.30 -17.52 -2.53
N ARG A 19 -3.37 -18.28 -3.12
CA ARG A 19 -2.84 -19.52 -2.52
C ARG A 19 -2.04 -19.23 -1.24
N HIS A 20 -1.44 -18.05 -1.17
CA HIS A 20 -0.66 -17.58 -0.04
C HIS A 20 -1.08 -16.14 0.28
N PRO A 21 -2.21 -15.95 1.01
CA PRO A 21 -2.72 -14.63 1.31
C PRO A 21 -1.80 -13.91 2.29
N GLN A 22 -1.26 -12.77 1.89
CA GLN A 22 -0.29 -11.99 2.68
C GLN A 22 -0.88 -10.67 3.18
N LEU A 23 -1.87 -10.11 2.48
CA LEU A 23 -2.32 -8.74 2.72
C LEU A 23 -2.99 -8.57 4.09
N HIS A 24 -3.66 -9.62 4.59
CA HIS A 24 -4.24 -9.61 5.93
C HIS A 24 -3.19 -9.61 7.05
N TYR A 25 -2.05 -10.28 6.82
CA TYR A 25 -0.96 -10.27 7.78
C TYR A 25 -0.21 -8.93 7.73
N GLU A 26 0.05 -8.43 6.53
CA GLU A 26 0.69 -7.14 6.31
C GLU A 26 -0.11 -5.99 6.95
N SER A 27 -1.44 -5.97 6.84
CA SER A 27 -2.26 -4.94 7.48
C SER A 27 -2.17 -4.95 9.02
N LYS A 28 -2.07 -6.13 9.65
CA LYS A 28 -1.84 -6.24 11.10
C LYS A 28 -0.48 -5.68 11.50
N LEU A 29 0.56 -5.91 10.70
CA LEU A 29 1.88 -5.33 10.94
C LEU A 29 1.84 -3.80 10.86
N TYR A 30 1.21 -3.24 9.83
CA TYR A 30 1.05 -1.79 9.74
C TYR A 30 0.30 -1.22 10.94
N MET A 31 -0.81 -1.86 11.36
CA MET A 31 -1.57 -1.44 12.54
C MET A 31 -0.72 -1.46 13.82
N LEU A 32 0.14 -2.46 13.99
CA LEU A 32 1.05 -2.55 15.14
C LEU A 32 2.15 -1.48 15.11
N LEU A 33 2.65 -1.14 13.91
CA LEU A 33 3.75 -0.20 13.70
C LEU A 33 3.28 1.26 13.57
N GLN A 34 1.97 1.53 13.63
CA GLN A 34 1.43 2.88 13.54
C GLN A 34 2.05 3.82 14.59
N GLY A 35 2.36 5.05 14.16
CA GLY A 35 3.06 6.05 14.98
C GLY A 35 4.58 6.01 14.84
N GLY A 36 5.16 5.00 14.19
CA GLY A 36 6.58 4.95 13.87
C GLY A 36 6.99 5.95 12.79
N THR A 37 8.16 6.58 12.94
CA THR A 37 8.72 7.46 11.90
C THR A 37 9.02 6.67 10.62
N GLY A 38 8.49 7.15 9.49
CA GLY A 38 8.68 6.50 8.19
C GLY A 38 7.75 5.31 7.92
N ILE A 39 6.80 5.02 8.82
CA ILE A 39 5.77 3.98 8.60
C ILE A 39 4.48 4.65 8.09
N PRO A 40 3.94 4.24 6.93
CA PRO A 40 2.67 4.76 6.44
C PRO A 40 1.50 4.35 7.34
N HIS A 41 0.51 5.23 7.49
CA HIS A 41 -0.70 4.89 8.24
C HIS A 41 -1.58 3.94 7.46
N LEU A 42 -2.06 2.89 8.12
CA LEU A 42 -3.16 2.08 7.64
C LEU A 42 -4.47 2.87 7.76
N LYS A 43 -5.06 3.26 6.62
CA LYS A 43 -6.33 4.00 6.57
C LYS A 43 -7.54 3.07 6.59
N TRP A 44 -7.41 1.92 5.93
CA TRP A 44 -8.48 0.92 5.88
C TRP A 44 -7.94 -0.45 5.45
N PHE A 45 -8.57 -1.51 5.97
CA PHE A 45 -8.40 -2.86 5.48
C PHE A 45 -9.77 -3.55 5.50
N GLY A 46 -10.08 -4.33 4.46
CA GLY A 46 -11.30 -5.13 4.41
C GLY A 46 -11.45 -5.86 3.09
N VAL A 47 -12.62 -6.46 2.87
CA VAL A 47 -12.94 -7.17 1.62
C VAL A 47 -13.83 -6.29 0.76
N ASP A 48 -13.48 -6.14 -0.52
CA ASP A 48 -14.32 -5.50 -1.55
C ASP A 48 -14.45 -6.48 -2.73
N GLY A 49 -15.63 -7.09 -2.86
CA GLY A 49 -15.87 -8.15 -3.84
C GLY A 49 -15.01 -9.40 -3.60
N GLU A 50 -14.24 -9.81 -4.61
CA GLU A 50 -13.33 -10.97 -4.52
C GLU A 50 -11.90 -10.59 -4.09
N TYR A 51 -11.71 -9.41 -3.48
CA TYR A 51 -10.39 -8.93 -3.09
C TYR A 51 -10.34 -8.52 -1.62
N ASN A 52 -9.29 -8.94 -0.93
CA ASN A 52 -8.77 -8.22 0.22
C ASN A 52 -8.15 -6.92 -0.28
N VAL A 53 -8.47 -5.82 0.39
CA VAL A 53 -8.05 -4.49 -0.02
C VAL A 53 -7.48 -3.76 1.19
N MET A 54 -6.31 -3.19 1.02
CA MET A 54 -5.59 -2.40 2.02
C MET A 54 -5.34 -1.00 1.46
N VAL A 55 -5.63 0.01 2.27
CA VAL A 55 -5.41 1.41 1.91
C VAL A 55 -4.46 2.02 2.92
N ILE A 56 -3.35 2.56 2.42
CA ILE A 56 -2.33 3.22 3.23
C ILE A 56 -2.03 4.64 2.71
N ASP A 57 -1.22 5.40 3.44
CA ASP A 57 -0.70 6.67 2.94
C ASP A 57 -0.04 6.54 1.56
N LEU A 58 -0.21 7.57 0.73
CA LEU A 58 0.50 7.68 -0.53
C LEU A 58 1.99 7.88 -0.23
N LEU A 59 2.82 7.02 -0.82
CA LEU A 59 4.27 7.09 -0.69
C LEU A 59 4.88 7.68 -1.95
N GLY A 60 6.06 8.29 -1.80
CA GLY A 60 6.87 8.73 -2.94
C GLY A 60 7.46 7.55 -3.72
N PRO A 61 8.23 7.84 -4.79
CA PRO A 61 8.94 6.82 -5.55
C PRO A 61 9.88 6.01 -4.64
N SER A 62 10.07 4.73 -4.96
CA SER A 62 11.06 3.93 -4.27
C SER A 62 12.48 4.44 -4.57
N LEU A 63 13.45 4.06 -3.74
CA LEU A 63 14.86 4.38 -4.00
C LEU A 63 15.32 3.86 -5.37
N ASN A 64 14.84 2.68 -5.78
CA ASN A 64 15.14 2.11 -7.09
C ASN A 64 14.53 2.95 -8.22
N ASP A 65 13.31 3.45 -8.05
CA ASP A 65 12.69 4.37 -9.03
C ASP A 65 13.52 5.66 -9.15
N LEU A 66 13.99 6.21 -8.03
CA LEU A 66 14.88 7.38 -8.05
C LEU A 66 16.19 7.09 -8.78
N GLN A 67 16.82 5.93 -8.55
CA GLN A 67 18.04 5.54 -9.25
C GLN A 67 17.82 5.40 -10.76
N LEU A 68 16.72 4.80 -11.17
CA LEU A 68 16.34 4.69 -12.58
C LEU A 68 16.05 6.06 -13.21
N LEU A 69 15.40 6.97 -12.47
CA LEU A 69 15.20 8.35 -12.91
C LEU A 69 16.52 9.08 -13.11
N GLN A 70 17.47 8.93 -12.18
CA GLN A 70 18.81 9.50 -12.34
C GLN A 70 19.51 8.94 -13.58
N GLN A 71 19.49 7.62 -13.80
CA GLN A 71 20.09 7.02 -15.01
C GLN A 71 19.51 7.59 -16.31
N LYS A 72 18.19 7.84 -16.36
CA LYS A 72 17.55 8.46 -17.54
C LYS A 72 17.89 9.93 -17.73
N VAL A 73 18.20 10.66 -16.65
CA VAL A 73 18.61 12.08 -16.72
C VAL A 73 20.06 12.20 -17.19
N PHE A 74 20.90 11.19 -16.91
CA PHE A 74 22.32 11.18 -17.30
C PHE A 74 22.62 10.37 -18.57
N SER A 75 21.59 10.02 -19.35
CA SER A 75 21.68 9.42 -20.69
C SER A 75 21.21 10.40 -21.75
#